data_AF-A0A8T5NIN2-F1
#
_entry.id   AF-A0A8T5NIN2-F1
#
_cell.length_a   1.000
_cell.length_b   1.000
_cell.length_c   1.000
_cell.angle_alpha   90.00
_cell.angle_beta   90.00
_cell.angle_gamma   90.00
#
_symmetry.space_group_name_H-M   'P 1'
#
loop_
_entity.id
_entity.type
_entity.pdbx_description
1 polymer ?
#
loop_
_entity_poly.entity_id
_entity_poly.type
_entity_poly.pdbx_seq_one_letter_code
_entity_poly.pdbx_strand_id
1 'polypeptide(L)'
;MNERKKQIQLAVEKFTSLVKEDGDGVIEVALFGSAASDKPIPQDFDLMVFIKDISCIPHISKSIRKTTNIFHAHDVFIFDERKKYIGRICQRSVCPTTSVECYIKDCGKIKYLKQLDRFVFDEKKAFKIRPIVVWKNPEQKESISQQWFNALATKSPTL
;
A
#
# COMPACT_ATOMS: atom_id res chain seq x y z
N MET A 1 14.34 3.80 19.56
CA MET A 1 13.20 3.92 18.63
C MET A 1 11.96 4.31 19.43
N ASN A 2 11.19 5.33 19.03
CA ASN A 2 9.95 5.69 19.72
C ASN A 2 8.94 4.52 19.58
N GLU A 3 8.16 4.26 20.63
CA GLU A 3 7.09 3.26 20.68
C GLU A 3 6.19 3.26 19.43
N ARG A 4 5.88 4.44 18.89
CA ARG A 4 5.06 4.54 17.68
C ARG A 4 5.73 3.94 16.43
N LYS A 5 7.03 4.19 16.24
CA LYS A 5 7.79 3.58 15.15
C LYS A 5 7.84 2.06 15.31
N LYS A 6 7.99 1.58 16.55
CA LYS A 6 7.97 0.15 16.87
C LYS A 6 6.62 -0.48 16.53
N GLN A 7 5.49 0.16 16.87
CA GLN A 7 4.16 -0.31 16.53
C GLN A 7 3.94 -0.37 15.00
N ILE A 8 4.37 0.65 14.26
CA ILE A 8 4.30 0.65 12.80
C ILE A 8 5.13 -0.49 12.22
N GLN A 9 6.36 -0.66 12.69
CA GLN A 9 7.22 -1.77 12.27
C GLN A 9 6.54 -3.12 12.50
N LEU A 10 6.02 -3.37 13.71
CA LEU A 10 5.32 -4.61 14.05
C LEU A 10 4.06 -4.82 13.20
N ALA A 11 3.30 -3.76 12.90
CA ALA A 11 2.13 -3.84 12.03
C ALA A 11 2.53 -4.21 10.60
N VAL A 12 3.57 -3.57 10.05
CA VAL A 12 4.07 -3.84 8.69
C VAL A 12 4.67 -5.23 8.58
N GLU A 13 5.44 -5.69 9.56
CA GLU A 13 5.99 -7.04 9.63
C GLU A 13 4.88 -8.10 9.68
N LYS A 14 3.87 -7.90 10.54
CA LYS A 14 2.71 -8.81 10.63
C LYS A 14 1.89 -8.83 9.35
N PHE A 15 1.65 -7.67 8.74
CA PHE A 15 0.94 -7.61 7.45
C PHE A 15 1.71 -8.39 6.38
N THR A 16 3.02 -8.17 6.31
CA THR A 16 3.91 -8.79 5.35
C THR A 16 3.97 -10.31 5.51
N SER A 17 4.06 -10.81 6.75
CA SER A 17 4.08 -12.26 6.99
C SER A 17 2.79 -12.93 6.51
N LEU A 18 1.64 -12.32 6.81
CA LEU A 18 0.33 -12.83 6.39
C LEU A 18 0.14 -12.80 4.87
N VAL A 19 0.62 -11.75 4.20
CA VAL A 19 0.56 -11.67 2.73
C VAL A 19 1.49 -12.69 2.08
N LYS A 20 2.66 -12.95 2.66
CA LYS A 20 3.60 -13.96 2.15
C LYS A 20 3.04 -15.38 2.20
N GLU A 21 2.36 -15.75 3.28
CA GLU A 21 1.90 -17.13 3.51
C GLU A 21 0.78 -17.56 2.55
N ASP A 22 -0.12 -16.65 2.21
CA ASP A 22 -1.42 -16.94 1.59
C ASP A 22 -1.72 -16.05 0.35
N GLY A 23 -0.79 -15.19 -0.05
CA GLY A 23 -1.00 -14.14 -1.05
C GLY A 23 -0.52 -14.49 -2.44
N ASP A 24 -1.06 -15.56 -3.04
CA ASP A 24 -0.89 -15.82 -4.46
C ASP A 24 -1.28 -14.57 -5.26
N GLY A 25 -0.39 -14.13 -6.16
CA GLY A 25 -0.61 -12.94 -6.98
C GLY A 25 -0.11 -11.62 -6.40
N VAL A 26 0.39 -11.56 -5.16
CA VAL A 26 1.12 -10.36 -4.68
C VAL A 26 2.56 -10.39 -5.19
N ILE A 27 3.01 -9.27 -5.76
CA ILE A 27 4.33 -9.11 -6.37
C ILE A 27 5.30 -8.46 -5.38
N GLU A 28 4.88 -7.36 -4.75
CA GLU A 28 5.73 -6.56 -3.88
C GLU A 28 4.87 -5.75 -2.90
N VAL A 29 5.40 -5.56 -1.69
CA VAL A 29 4.89 -4.63 -0.69
C VAL A 29 5.99 -3.62 -0.37
N ALA A 30 5.68 -2.33 -0.46
CA ALA A 30 6.61 -1.25 -0.16
C ALA A 30 5.97 -0.21 0.76
N LEU A 31 6.70 0.18 1.80
CA LEU A 31 6.36 1.30 2.68
C LEU A 31 6.77 2.62 2.00
N PHE A 32 5.88 3.60 1.97
CA PHE A 32 6.17 4.92 1.42
C PHE A 32 5.60 6.04 2.30
N GLY A 33 5.75 7.28 1.84
CA GLY A 33 5.25 8.44 2.55
C GLY A 33 6.06 8.75 3.81
N SER A 34 5.41 9.33 4.82
CA SER A 34 6.11 9.89 5.97
C SER A 34 6.77 8.84 6.86
N ALA A 35 6.21 7.63 6.93
CA ALA A 35 6.75 6.51 7.68
C ALA A 35 8.02 5.89 7.05
N ALA A 36 8.26 6.12 5.75
CA ALA A 36 9.48 5.69 5.08
C ALA A 36 10.68 6.65 5.31
N SER A 37 10.47 7.75 6.05
CA SER A 37 11.49 8.76 6.34
C SER A 37 12.01 8.69 7.77
N ASP A 38 13.05 9.48 8.07
CA ASP A 38 13.60 9.58 9.42
C ASP A 38 12.70 10.32 10.42
N LYS A 39 11.53 10.83 9.99
CA LYS A 39 10.57 11.56 10.84
C LYS A 39 10.44 10.91 12.22
N PRO A 40 10.69 11.61 13.34
CA PRO A 40 10.77 10.99 14.66
C PRO A 40 9.50 10.26 15.10
N ILE A 41 8.33 10.78 14.71
CA ILE A 41 7.01 10.26 15.08
C ILE A 41 6.10 10.30 13.84
N PRO A 42 6.11 9.24 12.99
CA PRO A 42 5.15 9.10 11.91
C PRO A 42 3.73 8.92 12.48
N GLN A 43 2.74 9.54 11.84
CA GLN A 43 1.35 9.56 12.32
C GLN A 43 0.55 8.36 11.80
N ASP A 44 0.82 8.00 10.57
CA ASP A 44 0.24 6.93 9.77
C ASP A 44 1.36 6.17 9.06
N PHE A 45 0.99 5.09 8.39
CA PHE A 45 1.85 4.48 7.39
C PHE A 45 1.06 4.15 6.12
N ASP A 46 1.73 4.31 4.98
CA ASP A 46 1.17 4.05 3.68
C ASP A 46 1.93 2.90 3.01
N LEU A 47 1.20 1.91 2.49
CA LEU A 47 1.77 0.80 1.74
C LEU A 47 1.36 0.87 0.28
N MET A 48 2.32 0.66 -0.62
CA MET A 48 2.07 0.25 -2.00
C MET A 48 2.10 -1.28 -2.04
N VAL A 49 1.07 -1.88 -2.63
CA VAL A 49 1.04 -3.30 -2.89
C VAL A 49 0.83 -3.52 -4.39
N PHE A 50 1.82 -4.13 -5.01
CA PHE A 50 1.79 -4.49 -6.42
C PHE A 50 1.24 -5.90 -6.56
N ILE A 51 0.27 -6.07 -7.45
CA ILE A 51 -0.43 -7.34 -7.65
C ILE A 51 -0.42 -7.74 -9.12
N LYS A 52 -0.39 -9.05 -9.37
CA LYS A 52 -0.55 -9.66 -10.69
C LYS A 52 -2.01 -9.81 -11.06
N ASP A 53 -2.86 -10.13 -10.07
CA ASP A 53 -4.28 -10.36 -10.26
C ASP A 53 -5.11 -9.89 -9.05
N ILE A 54 -6.36 -9.51 -9.29
CA ILE A 54 -7.27 -8.96 -8.28
C ILE A 54 -7.79 -10.01 -7.28
N SER A 55 -7.64 -11.31 -7.55
CA SER A 55 -8.08 -12.39 -6.65
C SER A 55 -7.41 -12.37 -5.28
N CYS A 56 -6.23 -11.74 -5.15
CA CYS A 56 -5.51 -11.63 -3.89
C CYS A 56 -6.02 -10.49 -2.98
N ILE A 57 -6.89 -9.60 -3.48
CA ILE A 57 -7.38 -8.43 -2.74
C ILE A 57 -8.16 -8.80 -1.46
N PRO A 58 -9.09 -9.78 -1.47
CA PRO A 58 -9.74 -10.25 -0.25
C PRO A 58 -8.75 -10.67 0.84
N HIS A 59 -7.68 -11.35 0.45
CA HIS A 59 -6.62 -11.76 1.36
C HIS A 59 -5.84 -10.55 1.91
N ILE A 60 -5.35 -9.66 1.04
CA ILE A 60 -4.68 -8.41 1.44
C ILE A 60 -5.55 -7.63 2.44
N SER A 61 -6.84 -7.49 2.13
CA SER A 61 -7.81 -6.77 2.96
C SER A 61 -7.98 -7.43 4.34
N LYS A 62 -8.07 -8.77 4.40
CA LYS A 62 -8.12 -9.51 5.67
C LYS A 62 -6.82 -9.37 6.46
N SER A 63 -5.68 -9.42 5.79
CA SER A 63 -4.35 -9.34 6.40
C SER A 63 -4.09 -7.99 7.05
N ILE A 64 -4.39 -6.88 6.37
CA ILE A 64 -4.19 -5.55 6.97
C ILE A 64 -5.14 -5.29 8.14
N ARG A 65 -6.39 -5.77 8.10
CA ARG A 65 -7.31 -5.64 9.25
C ARG A 65 -6.81 -6.36 10.50
N LYS A 66 -6.01 -7.43 10.35
CA LYS A 66 -5.38 -8.14 11.48
C LYS A 66 -4.26 -7.31 12.14
N THR A 67 -3.85 -6.17 11.58
CA THR A 67 -2.82 -5.29 12.15
C THR A 67 -3.40 -4.06 12.83
N THR A 68 -4.70 -3.78 12.67
CA THR A 68 -5.37 -2.59 13.23
C THR A 68 -5.27 -2.48 14.75
N ASN A 69 -5.20 -3.61 15.46
CA ASN A 69 -4.98 -3.62 16.92
C ASN A 69 -3.56 -3.26 17.35
N ILE A 70 -2.58 -3.36 16.44
CA ILE A 70 -1.20 -2.92 16.66
C ILE A 70 -1.08 -1.45 16.29
N PHE A 71 -1.62 -1.06 15.13
CA PHE A 71 -1.62 0.30 14.66
C PHE A 71 -2.78 0.51 13.66
N HIS A 72 -3.64 1.50 13.89
CA HIS A 72 -4.88 1.66 13.13
C HIS A 72 -4.81 2.70 12.00
N ALA A 73 -3.87 3.64 12.08
CA ALA A 73 -3.71 4.71 11.10
C ALA A 73 -2.88 4.21 9.92
N HIS A 74 -3.54 3.56 8.95
CA HIS A 74 -2.85 3.04 7.78
C HIS A 74 -3.70 3.03 6.51
N ASP A 75 -3.02 3.23 5.38
CA ASP A 75 -3.59 3.09 4.06
C ASP A 75 -2.80 2.10 3.20
N VAL A 76 -3.52 1.32 2.41
CA VAL A 76 -2.93 0.32 1.51
C VAL A 76 -3.43 0.62 0.09
N PHE A 77 -2.53 1.06 -0.77
CA PHE A 77 -2.76 1.41 -2.16
C PHE A 77 -2.39 0.23 -3.05
N ILE A 78 -3.32 -0.19 -3.89
CA ILE A 78 -3.15 -1.34 -4.78
C ILE A 78 -2.79 -0.87 -6.18
N PHE A 79 -1.76 -1.47 -6.75
CA PHE A 79 -1.27 -1.22 -8.09
C PHE A 79 -1.14 -2.51 -8.88
N ASP A 80 -1.31 -2.46 -10.20
CA ASP A 80 -0.89 -3.55 -11.07
C ASP A 80 0.63 -3.55 -11.31
N GLU A 81 1.14 -4.58 -11.99
CA GLU A 81 2.54 -4.70 -12.40
C GLU A 81 3.05 -3.52 -13.26
N ARG A 82 2.15 -2.80 -13.92
CA ARG A 82 2.44 -1.64 -14.78
C ARG A 82 2.35 -0.32 -14.02
N LYS A 83 2.31 -0.37 -12.67
CA LYS A 83 2.26 0.79 -11.77
C LYS A 83 0.94 1.58 -11.87
N LYS A 84 -0.11 0.99 -12.46
CA LYS A 84 -1.43 1.62 -12.52
C LYS A 84 -2.12 1.47 -11.18
N TYR A 85 -2.57 2.59 -10.62
CA TYR A 85 -3.41 2.59 -9.43
C TYR A 85 -4.77 1.92 -9.69
N ILE A 86 -5.12 0.93 -8.87
CA ILE A 86 -6.38 0.19 -8.95
C ILE A 86 -7.38 0.70 -7.92
N GLY A 87 -6.92 1.00 -6.70
CA GLY A 87 -7.78 1.47 -5.61
C GLY A 87 -7.09 1.38 -4.25
N ARG A 88 -7.78 1.83 -3.20
CA ARG A 88 -7.30 1.74 -1.81
C ARG A 88 -8.09 0.66 -1.07
N ILE A 89 -7.43 -0.12 -0.24
CA ILE A 89 -8.12 -1.12 0.59
C ILE A 89 -9.12 -0.41 1.51
N CYS A 90 -10.36 -0.90 1.51
CA CYS A 90 -11.37 -0.50 2.46
C CYS A 90 -11.15 -1.22 3.79
N GLN A 91 -11.17 -0.45 4.89
CA GLN A 91 -10.93 -0.99 6.23
C GLN A 91 -12.15 -1.74 6.80
N ARG A 92 -13.31 -1.68 6.14
CA ARG A 92 -14.51 -2.40 6.57
C ARG A 92 -14.36 -3.89 6.30
N SER A 93 -14.86 -4.71 7.23
CA SER A 93 -14.90 -6.18 7.10
C SER A 93 -15.85 -6.64 6.00
N VAL A 94 -16.86 -5.82 5.68
CA VAL A 94 -17.79 -5.98 4.56
C VAL A 94 -17.64 -4.78 3.64
N CYS A 95 -17.36 -5.02 2.36
CA CYS A 95 -17.22 -4.01 1.32
C CYS A 95 -17.52 -4.65 -0.05
N PRO A 96 -18.34 -4.02 -0.91
CA PRO A 96 -19.01 -2.72 -0.72
C PRO A 96 -20.10 -2.71 0.36
N THR A 97 -20.55 -1.51 0.72
CA THR A 97 -21.69 -1.26 1.62
C THR A 97 -22.57 -0.16 1.01
N THR A 98 -23.61 0.28 1.71
CA THR A 98 -24.52 1.36 1.28
C THR A 98 -24.15 2.75 1.81
N SER A 99 -22.96 2.93 2.39
CA SER A 99 -22.54 4.25 2.88
C SER A 99 -22.31 5.24 1.74
N VAL A 100 -22.46 6.54 2.01
CA VAL A 100 -22.26 7.63 1.03
C VAL A 100 -20.92 7.56 0.30
N GLU A 101 -19.83 7.18 0.99
CA GLU A 101 -18.50 7.00 0.38
C GLU A 101 -18.48 5.96 -0.75
N CYS A 102 -19.41 5.01 -0.76
CA CYS A 102 -19.51 3.99 -1.79
C CYS A 102 -20.17 4.49 -3.08
N TYR A 103 -20.79 5.68 -3.09
CA TYR A 103 -21.36 6.28 -4.29
C TYR A 103 -20.32 6.96 -5.20
N ILE A 104 -19.06 7.04 -4.75
CA ILE A 104 -17.94 7.46 -5.61
C ILE A 104 -17.83 6.50 -6.79
N LYS A 105 -17.64 7.04 -7.99
CA LYS A 105 -17.52 6.26 -9.23
C LYS A 105 -16.50 5.13 -9.07
N ASP A 106 -16.88 3.93 -9.52
CA ASP A 106 -16.10 2.68 -9.46
C ASP A 106 -15.74 2.18 -8.03
N CYS A 107 -16.21 2.84 -6.95
CA CYS A 107 -16.03 2.33 -5.59
C CYS A 107 -16.77 1.00 -5.40
N GLY A 108 -16.10 -0.01 -4.83
CA GLY A 108 -16.70 -1.31 -4.59
C GLY A 108 -16.87 -2.20 -5.83
N LYS A 109 -16.53 -1.71 -7.03
CA LYS A 109 -16.53 -2.51 -8.27
C LYS A 109 -15.62 -3.72 -8.15
N ILE A 110 -14.49 -3.54 -7.47
CA ILE A 110 -13.63 -4.63 -6.99
C ILE A 110 -13.87 -4.74 -5.48
N LYS A 111 -14.24 -5.94 -5.01
CA LYS A 111 -14.54 -6.20 -3.61
C LYS A 111 -13.36 -5.76 -2.73
N TYR A 112 -13.65 -5.09 -1.62
CA TYR A 112 -12.67 -4.51 -0.68
C TYR A 112 -11.83 -3.34 -1.20
N LEU A 113 -12.01 -2.86 -2.43
CA LEU A 113 -11.42 -1.62 -2.88
C LEU A 113 -12.43 -0.47 -2.78
N LYS A 114 -11.97 0.64 -2.21
CA LYS A 114 -12.65 1.93 -2.30
C LYS A 114 -11.90 2.86 -3.23
N GLN A 115 -12.68 3.69 -3.92
CA GLN A 115 -12.18 4.83 -4.67
C GLN A 115 -12.30 6.09 -3.81
N LEU A 116 -11.48 7.08 -4.11
CA LEU A 116 -11.50 8.39 -3.45
C LEU A 116 -11.91 9.42 -4.49
N ASP A 117 -12.84 10.31 -4.13
CA ASP A 117 -13.36 11.28 -5.07
C ASP A 117 -12.22 12.16 -5.60
N ARG A 118 -12.13 12.27 -6.93
CA ARG A 118 -11.09 13.03 -7.66
C ARG A 118 -9.65 12.67 -7.31
N PHE A 119 -9.40 11.52 -6.70
CA PHE A 119 -8.05 11.10 -6.36
C PHE A 119 -7.29 10.64 -7.60
N VAL A 120 -6.11 11.22 -7.78
CA VAL A 120 -5.11 10.78 -8.74
C VAL A 120 -3.85 10.52 -7.95
N PHE A 121 -3.26 9.33 -8.13
CA PHE A 121 -2.01 9.00 -7.47
C PHE A 121 -0.89 9.90 -7.99
N ASP A 122 -0.38 10.78 -7.12
CA ASP A 122 0.69 11.73 -7.42
C ASP A 122 2.04 11.11 -7.06
N GLU A 123 2.68 10.48 -8.05
CA GLU A 123 3.95 9.80 -7.89
C GLU A 123 5.07 10.74 -7.39
N LYS A 124 5.07 12.01 -7.80
CA LYS A 124 6.10 12.98 -7.37
C LYS A 124 5.97 13.28 -5.89
N LYS A 125 4.75 13.38 -5.37
CA LYS A 125 4.51 13.55 -3.93
C LYS A 125 4.78 12.27 -3.15
N ALA A 126 4.36 11.12 -3.67
CA ALA A 126 4.54 9.83 -3.02
C ALA A 126 6.03 9.45 -2.88
N PHE A 127 6.84 9.79 -3.88
CA PHE A 127 8.26 9.47 -3.97
C PHE A 127 9.19 10.63 -3.59
N LYS A 128 8.75 11.53 -2.71
CA LYS A 128 9.68 12.49 -2.06
C LYS A 128 10.80 11.78 -1.31
N ILE A 129 10.50 10.59 -0.78
CA ILE A 129 11.42 9.71 -0.07
C ILE A 129 11.42 8.37 -0.80
N ARG A 130 12.59 7.71 -0.84
CA ARG A 130 12.71 6.39 -1.43
C ARG A 130 11.80 5.41 -0.69
N PRO A 131 10.94 4.65 -1.39
CA PRO A 131 10.11 3.64 -0.75
C PRO A 131 10.99 2.55 -0.14
N ILE A 132 10.58 1.97 0.97
CA ILE A 132 11.26 0.84 1.62
C ILE A 132 10.53 -0.43 1.19
N VAL A 133 11.21 -1.30 0.46
CA VAL A 133 10.67 -2.61 0.08
C VAL A 133 10.65 -3.48 1.34
N VAL A 134 9.45 -3.83 1.80
CA VAL A 134 9.29 -4.65 3.01
C VAL A 134 9.09 -6.12 2.66
N TRP A 135 8.61 -6.40 1.44
CA TRP A 135 8.62 -7.74 0.86
C TRP A 135 8.52 -7.70 -0.65
N LYS A 136 9.11 -8.70 -1.29
CA LYS A 136 9.04 -8.92 -2.72
C LYS A 136 8.95 -10.42 -2.96
N ASN A 137 8.10 -10.84 -3.87
CA ASN A 137 8.03 -12.22 -4.31
C ASN A 137 9.43 -12.67 -4.80
N PRO A 138 9.98 -13.81 -4.32
CA PRO A 138 11.31 -14.29 -4.70
C PRO A 138 11.53 -14.46 -6.21
N GLU A 139 10.47 -14.71 -6.98
CA GLU A 139 10.54 -14.84 -8.44
C GLU A 139 10.80 -13.50 -9.16
N GLN A 140 10.53 -12.38 -8.48
CA GLN A 140 10.76 -11.05 -9.03
C GLN A 140 12.24 -10.69 -8.94
N LYS A 141 12.87 -10.48 -10.10
CA LYS A 141 14.29 -10.10 -10.15
C LYS A 141 14.53 -8.73 -9.53
N GLU A 142 13.71 -7.75 -9.89
CA GLU A 142 13.87 -6.36 -9.50
C GLU A 142 12.65 -5.85 -8.75
N SER A 143 12.83 -4.75 -8.00
CA SER A 143 11.73 -4.13 -7.26
C SER A 143 10.99 -3.10 -8.12
N ILE A 144 9.66 -3.22 -8.17
CA ILE A 144 8.82 -2.30 -8.95
C ILE A 144 8.87 -0.89 -8.35
N SER A 145 8.73 -0.76 -7.02
CA SER A 145 8.76 0.55 -6.36
C SER A 145 10.13 1.23 -6.46
N GLN A 146 11.22 0.48 -6.34
CA GLN A 146 12.57 1.04 -6.49
C GLN A 146 12.87 1.47 -7.92
N GLN A 147 12.52 0.66 -8.93
CA GLN A 147 12.64 1.06 -10.32
C GLN A 147 11.81 2.30 -10.63
N TRP A 148 10.58 2.37 -10.11
CA TRP A 148 9.70 3.52 -10.29
C TRP A 148 10.32 4.78 -9.70
N PHE A 149 10.81 4.71 -8.46
CA PHE A 149 11.53 5.80 -7.82
C PHE A 149 12.74 6.25 -8.65
N ASN A 150 13.61 5.33 -9.07
CA ASN A 150 14.82 5.64 -9.83
C ASN A 150 14.49 6.28 -11.20
N ALA A 151 13.43 5.81 -11.87
CA ALA A 151 12.98 6.38 -13.14
C ALA A 151 12.44 7.82 -13.00
N LEU A 152 11.89 8.18 -11.85
CA LEU A 152 11.43 9.54 -11.56
C LEU A 152 12.57 10.47 -11.15
N ALA A 153 13.53 9.96 -10.39
CA ALA A 153 14.73 10.70 -10.00
C ALA A 153 15.58 11.08 -11.23
N THR A 154 15.72 10.18 -12.19
CA THR A 154 16.47 10.44 -13.45
C THR A 154 15.78 11.43 -14.40
N LYS A 155 14.45 11.51 -14.36
CA LYS A 155 13.65 12.45 -15.15
C LYS A 155 13.53 13.85 -14.53
N SER A 156 14.03 14.02 -13.31
CA SER A 156 14.02 15.31 -12.61
C SER A 156 15.44 15.86 -12.57
N PRO A 157 15.97 16.45 -13.68
CA PRO A 157 17.18 17.23 -13.57
C PRO A 157 16.88 18.38 -12.60
N THR A 158 17.73 18.49 -11.58
CA THR A 158 17.78 19.59 -10.64
C THR A 158 17.67 20.91 -11.40
N LEU A 159 16.60 21.67 -11.15
CA LEU A 159 16.57 23.11 -11.41
C LEU A 159 17.24 23.81 -10.23
#